data_AF-A0A9X9BG68-F1
#
_entry.id   AF-A0A9X9BG68-F1
#
_cell.length_a   1.000
_cell.length_b   1.000
_cell.length_c   1.000
_cell.angle_alpha   90.00
_cell.angle_beta   90.00
_cell.angle_gamma   90.00
#
_symmetry.space_group_name_H-M   'P 1'
#
loop_
_entity.id
_entity.type
_entity.pdbx_description
1 polymer ?
#
loop_
_entity_poly.entity_id
_entity_poly.type
_entity_poly.pdbx_seq_one_letter_code
_entity_poly.pdbx_strand_id
1 'polypeptide(L)' 'MNLRTHLHRWMQYRENVRELSGCTDRELSDLGLSRADIHRVAREAAFA' A
#
# COMPACT_ATOMS: atom_id res chain seq x y z
N MET A 1 -4.62 10.44 -18.35
CA MET A 1 -4.49 10.44 -16.87
C MET A 1 -4.13 11.86 -16.44
N ASN A 2 -4.96 12.54 -15.65
CA ASN A 2 -4.73 13.93 -15.25
C ASN A 2 -3.84 14.01 -13.99
N LEU A 3 -3.10 15.12 -13.82
CA LEU A 3 -2.19 15.35 -12.68
C LEU A 3 -2.89 15.16 -11.33
N ARG A 4 -4.14 15.62 -11.21
CA ARG A 4 -4.96 15.45 -9.99
C ARG A 4 -5.18 13.97 -9.64
N THR A 5 -5.46 13.14 -10.63
CA THR A 5 -5.62 11.69 -10.46
C THR A 5 -4.30 11.03 -10.05
N HIS A 6 -3.19 11.45 -10.65
CA HIS A 6 -1.87 10.93 -10.30
C HIS A 6 -1.49 11.26 -8.85
N LEU A 7 -1.71 12.51 -8.42
CA LEU A 7 -1.48 12.94 -7.05
C LEU A 7 -2.35 12.16 -6.05
N HIS A 8 -3.63 11.95 -6.37
CA HIS A 8 -4.53 11.17 -5.53
C HIS A 8 -4.05 9.72 -5.34
N ARG A 9 -3.68 9.04 -6.44
CA ARG A 9 -3.13 7.68 -6.38
C ARG A 9 -1.83 7.62 -5.59
N TRP A 10 -0.96 8.62 -5.73
CA TRP A 10 0.27 8.69 -4.94
C TRP A 10 0.02 8.89 -3.45
N MET A 11 -0.97 9.70 -3.07
CA MET A 11 -1.38 9.85 -1.66
C MET A 11 -1.90 8.51 -1.10
N GLN A 12 -2.77 7.82 -1.85
CA GLN A 12 -3.31 6.53 -1.45
C GLN A 12 -2.21 5.46 -1.28
N TYR A 13 -1.24 5.41 -2.20
CA TYR A 13 -0.07 4.54 -2.05
C TYR A 13 0.67 4.80 -0.73
N ARG A 14 0.90 6.08 -0.39
CA ARG A 14 1.63 6.43 0.85
C ARG A 14 0.85 6.09 2.11
N GLU A 15 -0.46 6.29 2.08
CA GLU A 15 -1.37 5.90 3.17
C GLU A 15 -1.32 4.39 3.38
N ASN A 16 -1.50 3.61 2.32
CA ASN A 16 -1.42 2.14 2.36
C ASN A 16 -0.07 1.64 2.90
N VAL A 17 1.06 2.23 2.46
CA VAL A 17 2.39 1.88 3.00
C VAL A 17 2.48 2.18 4.49
N ARG A 18 1.97 3.33 4.94
CA ARG A 18 2.02 3.73 6.35
C ARG A 18 1.19 2.77 7.21
N GLU A 19 -0.02 2.43 6.78
CA GLU A 19 -0.91 1.51 7.49
C GLU A 19 -0.29 0.11 7.58
N LEU A 20 0.09 -0.48 6.45
CA LEU A 20 0.68 -1.82 6.41
C LEU A 20 2.03 -1.90 7.14
N SER A 21 2.83 -0.82 7.13
CA SER A 21 4.09 -0.79 7.89
C SER A 21 3.86 -0.73 9.40
N GLY A 22 2.72 -0.18 9.83
CA GLY A 22 2.28 -0.15 11.22
C GLY A 22 1.77 -1.50 11.73
N CYS A 23 1.40 -2.41 10.83
CA CYS A 23 1.02 -3.78 11.19
C CYS A 23 2.22 -4.58 11.72
N THR A 24 1.91 -5.48 12.65
CA THR A 24 2.81 -6.52 13.14
C THR A 24 3.00 -7.61 12.08
N ASP A 25 4.07 -8.40 12.23
CA ASP A 25 4.34 -9.51 11.30
C ASP A 25 3.22 -10.56 11.30
N ARG A 26 2.54 -10.73 12.45
CA ARG A 26 1.38 -11.62 12.55
C ARG A 26 0.18 -11.07 11.78
N GLU A 27 -0.16 -9.80 11.96
CA GLU A 27 -1.28 -9.18 11.23
C GLU A 27 -1.04 -9.21 9.71
N LEU A 28 0.20 -8.96 9.26
CA LEU A 28 0.57 -9.12 7.86
C LEU A 28 0.45 -10.58 7.41
N SER A 29 0.94 -11.52 8.21
CA SER A 29 0.84 -12.96 7.93
C SER A 29 -0.62 -13.44 7.86
N ASP A 30 -1.51 -12.93 8.71
CA ASP A 30 -2.94 -13.26 8.71
C ASP A 30 -3.63 -12.78 7.42
N LEU A 31 -3.09 -11.74 6.78
CA LEU A 31 -3.48 -11.26 5.45
C LEU A 31 -2.77 -12.00 4.30
N GLY A 32 -1.87 -12.94 4.61
CA GLY A 32 -1.04 -13.63 3.62
C GLY A 32 0.08 -12.77 3.03
N LEU A 33 0.52 -11.73 3.75
CA LEU A 33 1.55 -10.79 3.32
C LEU A 33 2.81 -10.90 4.18
N SER A 34 3.96 -10.63 3.57
CA SER A 34 5.20 -10.34 4.28
C SER A 34 5.51 -8.84 4.25
N ARG A 35 6.46 -8.36 5.07
CA ARG A 35 6.93 -6.96 5.01
C ARG A 35 7.46 -6.57 3.62
N ALA A 36 8.01 -7.52 2.87
CA ALA A 36 8.49 -7.28 1.52
C ALA A 36 7.35 -7.00 0.51
N ASP A 37 6.14 -7.48 0.80
CA ASP A 37 4.97 -7.29 -0.06
C ASP A 37 4.34 -5.91 0.06
N ILE A 38 4.58 -5.18 1.16
CA ILE A 38 3.92 -3.90 1.49
C ILE A 38 3.97 -2.94 0.30
N HIS A 39 5.15 -2.71 -0.26
CA HIS A 39 5.32 -1.77 -1.38
C HIS A 39 4.64 -2.23 -2.66
N ARG A 40 4.64 -3.55 -2.92
CA ARG A 40 4.00 -4.14 -4.10
C ARG A 40 2.48 -3.99 -4.01
N VAL A 41 1.89 -4.44 -2.90
CA VAL A 41 0.44 -4.41 -2.66
C VAL A 41 -0.08 -2.98 -2.56
N ALA A 42 0.61 -2.09 -1.85
CA ALA A 42 0.21 -0.69 -1.77
C ALA A 42 0.19 -0.02 -3.14
N ARG A 43 1.13 -0.36 -4.03
CA ARG A 43 1.17 0.16 -5.40
C ARG A 43 0.07 -0.45 -6.25
N GLU A 44 -0.16 -1.75 -6.15
CA GLU A 44 -1.24 -2.43 -6.87
C GLU A 44 -2.60 -1.81 -6.50
N ALA A 45 -2.90 -1.68 -5.21
CA ALA A 45 -4.14 -1.07 -4.74
C ALA A 45 -4.35 0.39 -5.18
N ALA A 46 -3.27 1.17 -5.33
CA ALA A 46 -3.35 2.58 -5.71
C ALA A 46 -3.40 2.82 -7.23
N PHE A 47 -2.94 1.87 -8.04
CA PHE A 47 -2.72 2.08 -9.48
C PHE A 47 -3.41 1.06 -10.40
N ALA A 48 -3.93 -0.06 -9.87
CA ALA A 48 -4.86 -0.96 -10.57
C ALA A 48 -6.16 -0.22 -10.93
#